data_AF-A0A7W4W7B5-F1
#
_entry.id   AF-A0A7W4W7B5-F1
#
_cell.length_a   1.000
_cell.length_b   1.000
_cell.length_c   1.000
_cell.angle_alpha   90.00
_cell.angle_beta   90.00
_cell.angle_gamma   90.00
#
_symmetry.space_group_name_H-M   'P 1'
#
loop_
_entity.id
_entity.type
_entity.pdbx_description
1 polymer ?
#
loop_
_entity_poly.entity_id
_entity_poly.type
_entity_poly.pdbx_seq_one_letter_code
_entity_poly.pdbx_strand_id
1 'polypeptide(L)'
;MSSWVCRNDVSISVRIKSSVRQIARDDHDGIWDFHKYTYVDTGRLSVTIGSGVNIRETESLPLEDKMREIYRKLVEAHEMQIVRTRQRKIEAEKYETRRRKEQIETVVRDLEKHQVDNLEAFKLQLMKVEENRRFYSAVESHSGLENIEGFSDWIEWSRKVLPTEVERRAVPALQRHQALAEIIAELKQLDPSDAERCNDFLYHLSLRIRQSS
;
A
#
# COMPACT_ATOMS: atom_id res chain seq x y z
N MET A 1 -32.30 -6.27 28.33
CA MET A 1 -32.67 -5.78 26.99
C MET A 1 -31.53 -4.92 26.41
N SER A 2 -31.20 -5.07 25.14
CA SER A 2 -30.25 -4.19 24.43
C SER A 2 -30.95 -3.46 23.30
N SER A 3 -30.70 -2.16 23.21
CA SER A 3 -31.24 -1.27 22.18
C SER A 3 -30.11 -0.43 21.60
N TRP A 4 -30.38 0.22 20.48
CA TRP A 4 -29.49 1.16 19.82
C TRP A 4 -30.18 2.50 19.71
N VAL A 5 -29.48 3.56 20.09
CA VAL A 5 -29.92 4.93 19.81
C VAL A 5 -29.12 5.41 18.61
N CYS A 6 -29.82 5.69 17.52
CA CYS A 6 -29.24 6.17 16.28
C CYS A 6 -29.59 7.64 16.07
N ARG A 7 -28.58 8.47 15.79
CA ARG A 7 -28.78 9.86 15.37
C ARG A 7 -27.65 10.28 14.45
N ASN A 8 -27.99 10.82 13.28
CA ASN A 8 -27.04 11.28 12.25
C ASN A 8 -25.99 10.20 11.90
N ASP A 9 -26.46 8.98 11.57
CA ASP A 9 -25.65 7.81 11.22
C ASP A 9 -24.67 7.32 12.29
N VAL A 10 -24.76 7.87 13.50
CA VAL A 10 -24.01 7.42 14.67
C VAL A 10 -24.93 6.61 15.55
N SER A 11 -24.56 5.35 15.77
CA SER A 11 -25.28 4.42 16.63
C SER A 11 -24.52 4.21 17.95
N ILE A 12 -25.27 4.29 19.05
CA ILE A 12 -24.77 4.01 20.40
C ILE A 12 -25.58 2.86 20.96
N SER A 13 -24.90 1.82 21.44
CA SER A 13 -25.58 0.74 22.15
C SER A 13 -25.96 1.19 23.56
N VAL A 14 -27.21 0.93 23.91
CA VAL A 14 -27.73 1.07 25.27
C VAL A 14 -28.22 -0.30 25.72
N ARG A 15 -27.69 -0.77 26.83
CA ARG A 15 -28.01 -2.09 27.37
C ARG A 15 -28.51 -1.92 28.78
N ILE A 16 -29.75 -2.36 29.01
CA ILE A 16 -30.39 -2.38 30.32
C ILE A 16 -30.41 -3.84 30.80
N LYS A 17 -29.83 -4.11 31.95
CA LYS A 17 -29.78 -5.44 32.56
C LYS A 17 -30.19 -5.35 34.03
N SER A 18 -30.85 -6.39 34.54
CA SER A 18 -30.98 -6.53 35.98
C SER A 18 -29.60 -6.77 36.59
N SER A 19 -29.36 -6.11 37.72
CA SER A 19 -28.16 -6.24 38.51
C SER A 19 -28.24 -7.55 39.27
N VAL A 20 -27.16 -8.32 39.22
CA VAL A 20 -27.07 -9.60 39.91
C VAL A 20 -26.10 -9.47 41.07
N ARG A 21 -26.45 -10.07 42.21
CA ARG A 21 -25.56 -10.21 43.35
C ARG A 21 -24.98 -11.61 43.33
N GLN A 22 -23.67 -11.69 43.50
CA GLN A 22 -22.97 -12.95 43.69
C GLN A 22 -23.15 -13.39 45.15
N ILE A 23 -23.67 -14.60 45.36
CA ILE A 23 -23.88 -15.21 46.68
C ILE A 23 -23.10 -16.52 46.71
N ALA A 24 -22.45 -16.81 47.83
CA ALA A 24 -21.80 -18.10 48.04
C ALA A 24 -22.88 -19.19 48.05
N ARG A 25 -22.60 -20.32 47.39
CA ARG A 25 -23.49 -21.48 47.44
C ARG A 25 -23.27 -22.19 48.77
N ASP A 26 -24.31 -22.29 49.59
CA ASP A 26 -24.29 -23.10 50.83
C ASP A 26 -24.49 -24.57 50.47
N ASP A 27 -23.55 -25.14 49.72
CA ASP A 27 -23.52 -26.57 49.46
C ASP A 27 -22.75 -27.25 50.60
N HIS A 28 -23.47 -27.56 51.68
CA HIS A 28 -23.03 -28.56 52.66
C HIS A 28 -23.21 -29.96 52.05
N ASP A 29 -22.34 -30.32 51.11
CA ASP A 29 -21.80 -31.68 50.95
C ASP A 29 -20.94 -31.79 49.69
N GLY A 30 -19.67 -32.14 49.91
CA GLY A 30 -18.87 -33.00 49.02
C GLY A 30 -18.65 -32.59 47.55
N ILE A 31 -17.36 -32.33 47.27
CA ILE A 31 -16.64 -32.77 46.04
C ILE A 31 -16.75 -31.81 44.82
N TRP A 32 -15.77 -30.90 44.73
CA TRP A 32 -15.16 -30.32 43.52
C TRP A 32 -16.04 -29.63 42.47
N ASP A 33 -17.05 -28.85 42.87
CA ASP A 33 -17.74 -27.95 41.93
C ASP A 33 -16.97 -26.62 41.78
N PHE A 34 -16.46 -26.35 40.58
CA PHE A 34 -15.76 -25.10 40.22
C PHE A 34 -16.67 -23.85 40.17
N HIS A 35 -17.86 -23.93 40.74
CA HIS A 35 -18.88 -22.88 40.74
C HIS A 35 -19.25 -22.48 42.18
N LYS A 36 -18.26 -21.92 42.89
CA LYS A 36 -18.35 -21.43 44.29
C LYS A 36 -19.45 -20.39 44.54
N TYR A 37 -20.04 -19.83 43.48
CA TYR A 37 -20.98 -18.73 43.57
C TYR A 37 -22.18 -18.92 42.66
N THR A 38 -23.34 -18.53 43.15
CA THR A 38 -24.58 -18.38 42.38
C THR A 38 -24.90 -16.89 42.24
N TYR A 39 -25.52 -16.51 41.12
CA TYR A 39 -25.97 -15.15 40.86
C TYR A 39 -27.47 -15.05 41.11
N VAL A 40 -27.87 -14.17 42.02
CA VAL A 40 -29.28 -13.90 42.32
C VAL A 40 -29.64 -12.52 41.80
N ASP A 41 -30.78 -12.43 41.11
CA ASP A 41 -31.30 -11.16 40.63
C ASP A 41 -31.68 -10.27 41.83
N THR A 42 -31.17 -9.04 41.84
CA THR A 42 -31.44 -8.08 42.90
C THR A 42 -32.72 -7.28 42.66
N GLY A 43 -33.37 -7.44 41.50
CA GLY A 43 -34.50 -6.63 41.04
C GLY A 43 -34.12 -5.21 40.60
N ARG A 44 -32.84 -4.82 40.78
CA ARG A 44 -32.31 -3.50 40.42
C ARG A 44 -31.85 -3.48 38.98
N LEU A 45 -31.90 -2.33 38.34
CA LEU A 45 -31.48 -2.16 36.96
C LEU A 45 -30.08 -1.52 36.83
N SER A 46 -29.42 -1.84 35.74
CA SER A 46 -28.14 -1.25 35.32
C SER A 46 -28.20 -0.86 33.85
N VAL A 47 -27.75 0.35 33.53
CA VAL A 47 -27.72 0.93 32.20
C VAL A 47 -26.27 1.03 31.75
N THR A 48 -25.93 0.31 30.68
CA THR A 48 -24.63 0.41 30.02
C THR A 48 -24.76 1.19 28.72
N ILE A 49 -23.96 2.23 28.54
CA ILE A 49 -23.92 3.08 27.34
C ILE A 49 -22.56 2.88 26.65
N GLY A 50 -22.58 2.45 25.39
CA GLY A 50 -21.38 2.22 24.59
C GLY A 50 -20.46 1.13 25.19
N SER A 51 -19.14 1.38 25.14
CA SER A 51 -18.12 0.37 25.46
C SER A 51 -17.62 0.36 26.92
N GLY A 52 -18.21 1.14 27.83
CA GLY A 52 -17.67 1.16 29.21
C GLY A 52 -18.39 1.97 30.28
N VAL A 53 -19.45 2.71 29.95
CA VAL A 53 -20.16 3.51 30.97
C VAL A 53 -21.29 2.67 31.56
N ASN A 54 -21.29 2.44 32.88
CA ASN A 54 -22.31 1.67 33.59
C ASN A 54 -22.90 2.51 34.74
N ILE A 55 -24.20 2.78 34.68
CA ILE A 55 -24.97 3.45 35.74
C ILE A 55 -25.87 2.41 36.38
N ARG A 56 -25.83 2.30 37.71
CA ARG A 56 -26.58 1.29 38.47
C ARG A 56 -27.56 1.93 39.44
N GLU A 57 -28.70 1.28 39.59
CA GLU A 57 -29.69 1.57 40.62
C GLU A 57 -29.18 1.15 42.01
N THR A 58 -29.51 1.95 43.03
CA THR A 58 -29.13 1.73 44.43
C THR A 58 -30.34 1.96 45.33
N GLU A 59 -30.36 1.40 46.55
CA GLU A 59 -31.48 1.55 47.50
C GLU A 59 -31.84 3.01 47.79
N SER A 60 -30.82 3.87 47.82
CA SER A 60 -30.98 5.30 48.10
C SER A 60 -31.20 6.16 46.84
N LEU A 61 -31.06 5.60 45.63
CA LEU A 61 -31.09 6.37 44.39
C LEU A 61 -31.64 5.52 43.23
N PRO A 62 -32.94 5.65 42.90
CA PRO A 62 -33.55 4.97 41.77
C PRO A 62 -32.99 5.48 40.42
N LEU A 63 -33.20 4.74 39.33
CA LEU A 63 -32.68 5.14 38.01
C LEU A 63 -33.33 6.42 37.48
N GLU A 64 -34.59 6.65 37.83
CA GLU A 64 -35.37 7.83 37.50
C GLU A 64 -34.65 9.11 37.94
N ASP A 65 -34.06 9.09 39.14
CA ASP A 65 -33.29 10.21 39.68
C ASP A 65 -31.94 10.40 38.96
N LYS A 66 -31.42 9.34 38.32
CA LYS A 66 -30.21 9.37 37.49
C LYS A 66 -30.49 9.67 36.02
N MET A 67 -31.72 9.92 35.61
CA MET A 67 -32.05 10.14 34.19
C MET A 67 -31.26 11.29 33.56
N ARG A 68 -30.99 12.35 34.32
CA ARG A 68 -30.14 13.47 33.85
C ARG A 68 -28.70 13.02 33.59
N GLU A 69 -28.15 12.15 34.45
CA GLU A 69 -26.81 11.58 34.30
C GLU A 69 -26.76 10.64 33.09
N ILE A 70 -27.74 9.74 32.96
CA ILE A 70 -27.90 8.83 31.82
C ILE A 70 -27.94 9.62 30.51
N TYR A 71 -28.75 10.69 30.44
CA TYR A 71 -28.85 11.55 29.27
C TYR A 71 -27.51 12.22 28.94
N ARG A 72 -26.84 12.83 29.93
CA ARG A 72 -25.53 13.46 29.74
C ARG A 72 -24.51 12.46 29.20
N LYS A 73 -24.46 11.26 29.77
CA LYS A 73 -23.55 10.19 29.32
C LYS A 73 -23.86 9.69 27.93
N LEU A 74 -25.13 9.66 27.54
CA LEU A 74 -25.53 9.31 26.18
C LEU A 74 -25.04 10.36 25.16
N VAL A 75 -25.15 11.66 25.49
CA VAL A 75 -24.64 12.75 24.65
C VAL A 75 -23.11 12.70 24.54
N GLU A 76 -22.40 12.55 25.66
CA GLU A 76 -20.93 12.40 25.65
C GLU A 76 -20.47 11.21 24.78
N ALA A 77 -21.16 10.07 24.89
CA ALA A 77 -20.89 8.89 24.06
C ALA A 77 -21.15 9.15 22.57
N HIS A 78 -22.17 9.94 22.24
CA HIS A 78 -22.48 10.33 20.85
C HIS A 78 -21.36 11.18 20.25
N GLU A 79 -20.95 12.22 20.96
CA GLU A 79 -19.89 13.14 20.53
C GLU A 79 -18.56 12.41 20.35
N MET A 80 -18.18 11.55 21.31
CA MET A 80 -16.99 10.72 21.18
C MET A 80 -17.05 9.78 19.97
N GLN A 81 -18.22 9.19 19.69
CA GLN A 81 -18.38 8.29 18.55
C GLN A 81 -18.32 9.04 17.21
N ILE A 82 -18.82 10.29 17.14
CA ILE A 82 -18.62 11.17 15.99
C ILE A 82 -17.13 11.40 15.74
N VAL A 83 -16.37 11.78 16.78
CA VAL A 83 -14.94 12.05 16.67
C VAL A 83 -14.18 10.81 16.22
N ARG A 84 -14.45 9.65 16.82
CA ARG A 84 -13.83 8.38 16.43
C ARG A 84 -14.13 8.00 14.99
N THR A 85 -15.35 8.21 14.53
CA THR A 85 -15.74 7.91 13.15
C THR A 85 -15.03 8.83 12.16
N ARG A 86 -14.90 10.13 12.48
CA ARG A 86 -14.12 11.08 11.68
C ARG A 86 -12.64 10.72 11.65
N GLN A 87 -12.04 10.37 12.79
CA GLN A 87 -10.64 9.95 12.88
C GLN A 87 -10.39 8.69 12.04
N ARG A 88 -11.25 7.68 12.13
CA ARG A 88 -11.14 6.46 11.30
C ARG A 88 -11.21 6.75 9.81
N LYS A 89 -12.07 7.69 9.37
CA LYS A 89 -12.14 8.11 7.97
C LYS A 89 -10.82 8.77 7.52
N ILE A 90 -10.30 9.71 8.31
CA ILE A 90 -9.02 10.38 8.03
C ILE A 90 -7.85 9.38 8.02
N GLU A 91 -7.83 8.44 8.97
CA GLU A 91 -6.81 7.39 9.03
C GLU A 91 -6.88 6.45 7.83
N ALA A 92 -8.09 6.06 7.40
CA ALA A 92 -8.30 5.26 6.21
C ALA A 92 -7.82 5.98 4.94
N GLU A 93 -8.16 7.26 4.77
CA GLU A 93 -7.69 8.09 3.65
C GLU A 93 -6.16 8.21 3.65
N LYS A 94 -5.54 8.47 4.81
CA LYS A 94 -4.08 8.53 4.94
C LYS A 94 -3.41 7.19 4.61
N TYR A 95 -4.00 6.09 5.07
CA TYR A 95 -3.50 4.75 4.79
C TYR A 95 -3.55 4.43 3.29
N GLU A 96 -4.65 4.75 2.62
CA GLU A 96 -4.77 4.57 1.18
C GLU A 96 -3.76 5.41 0.40
N THR A 97 -3.61 6.69 0.73
CA THR A 97 -2.62 7.57 0.08
C THR A 97 -1.20 7.04 0.27
N ARG A 98 -0.86 6.56 1.47
CA ARG A 98 0.45 5.94 1.73
C ARG A 98 0.65 4.68 0.89
N ARG A 99 -0.37 3.82 0.81
CA ARG A 99 -0.32 2.59 0.00
C ARG A 99 -0.10 2.91 -1.48
N ARG A 100 -0.78 3.93 -2.04
CA ARG A 100 -0.57 4.37 -3.43
C ARG A 100 0.83 4.90 -3.66
N LYS A 101 1.35 5.70 -2.73
CA LYS A 101 2.74 6.18 -2.80
C LYS A 101 3.74 5.02 -2.84
N GLU A 102 3.59 4.03 -1.97
CA GLU A 102 4.44 2.84 -1.94
C GLU A 102 4.34 2.02 -3.25
N GLN A 103 3.15 1.94 -3.86
CA GLN A 103 2.96 1.32 -5.19
C GLN A 103 3.71 2.08 -6.29
N ILE A 104 3.55 3.40 -6.37
CA ILE A 104 4.25 4.25 -7.36
C ILE A 104 5.76 4.11 -7.21
N GLU A 105 6.28 4.20 -5.98
CA GLU A 105 7.72 4.05 -5.72
C GLU A 105 8.25 2.68 -6.14
N THR A 106 7.47 1.61 -5.95
CA THR A 106 7.86 0.26 -6.38
C THR A 106 7.98 0.18 -7.90
N VAL A 107 6.96 0.67 -8.61
CA VAL A 107 6.96 0.71 -10.09
C VAL A 107 8.12 1.56 -10.62
N VAL A 108 8.39 2.71 -10.03
CA VAL A 108 9.52 3.57 -10.41
C VAL A 108 10.84 2.82 -10.25
N ARG A 109 11.07 2.14 -9.12
CA ARG A 109 12.30 1.36 -8.90
C ARG A 109 12.48 0.24 -9.92
N ASP A 110 11.40 -0.46 -10.27
CA ASP A 110 11.44 -1.53 -11.27
C ASP A 110 11.79 -0.96 -12.66
N LEU A 111 11.23 0.18 -13.03
CA LEU A 111 11.54 0.84 -14.32
C LEU A 111 12.97 1.42 -14.34
N GLU A 112 13.44 2.00 -13.24
CA GLU A 112 14.83 2.48 -13.11
C GLU A 112 15.83 1.32 -13.28
N LYS A 113 15.52 0.13 -12.75
CA LYS A 113 16.33 -1.07 -12.98
C LYS A 113 16.39 -1.43 -14.47
N HIS A 114 15.24 -1.45 -15.16
CA HIS A 114 15.20 -1.71 -16.60
C HIS A 114 15.95 -0.66 -17.42
N GLN A 115 15.97 0.60 -16.98
CA GLN A 115 16.80 1.63 -17.61
C GLN A 115 18.29 1.33 -17.51
N VAL A 116 18.76 0.86 -16.35
CA VAL A 116 20.16 0.48 -16.15
C VAL A 116 20.51 -0.69 -17.07
N ASP A 117 19.66 -1.73 -17.14
CA ASP A 117 19.88 -2.88 -18.03
C ASP A 117 19.99 -2.45 -19.51
N ASN A 118 19.14 -1.51 -19.95
CA ASN A 118 19.20 -0.96 -21.31
C ASN A 118 20.50 -0.17 -21.58
N LEU A 119 20.98 0.60 -20.60
CA LEU A 119 22.25 1.33 -20.69
C LEU A 119 23.45 0.38 -20.69
N GLU A 120 23.41 -0.70 -19.92
CA GLU A 120 24.46 -1.72 -19.94
C GLU A 120 24.53 -2.43 -21.30
N ALA A 121 23.37 -2.79 -21.87
CA ALA A 121 23.29 -3.35 -23.21
C ALA A 121 23.86 -2.38 -24.26
N PHE A 122 23.54 -1.09 -24.15
CA PHE A 122 24.09 -0.05 -25.03
C PHE A 122 25.61 0.10 -24.87
N LYS A 123 26.11 0.16 -23.63
CA LYS A 123 27.55 0.21 -23.33
C LYS A 123 28.31 -0.96 -23.96
N LEU A 124 27.77 -2.18 -23.87
CA LEU A 124 28.37 -3.36 -24.48
C LEU A 124 28.48 -3.23 -26.01
N GLN A 125 27.48 -2.65 -26.68
CA GLN A 125 27.57 -2.39 -28.13
C GLN A 125 28.63 -1.34 -28.43
N LEU A 126 28.69 -0.26 -27.64
CA LEU A 126 29.65 0.82 -27.84
C LEU A 126 31.10 0.35 -27.64
N MET A 127 31.35 -0.50 -26.65
CA MET A 127 32.66 -1.14 -26.45
C MET A 127 33.09 -1.96 -27.67
N LYS A 128 32.18 -2.75 -28.25
CA LYS A 128 32.47 -3.52 -29.49
C LYS A 128 32.82 -2.61 -30.66
N VAL A 129 32.19 -1.44 -30.78
CA VAL A 129 32.54 -0.45 -31.81
C VAL A 129 33.96 0.08 -31.58
N GLU A 130 34.30 0.44 -30.34
CA GLU A 130 35.63 0.95 -30.01
C GLU A 130 36.73 -0.10 -30.23
N GLU A 131 36.50 -1.35 -29.82
CA GLU A 131 37.43 -2.46 -30.05
C GLU A 131 37.70 -2.67 -31.54
N ASN A 132 36.64 -2.67 -32.36
CA ASN A 132 36.79 -2.78 -33.81
C ASN A 132 37.50 -1.58 -34.42
N ARG A 133 37.22 -0.36 -33.93
CA ARG A 133 37.94 0.84 -34.37
C ARG A 133 39.44 0.73 -34.09
N ARG A 134 39.82 0.26 -32.90
CA ARG A 134 41.22 0.01 -32.53
C ARG A 134 41.84 -1.07 -33.41
N PHE A 135 41.11 -2.15 -33.68
CA PHE A 135 41.55 -3.21 -34.57
C PHE A 135 41.82 -2.67 -35.98
N TYR A 136 40.92 -1.89 -36.58
CA TYR A 136 41.14 -1.29 -37.89
C TYR A 136 42.34 -0.34 -37.91
N SER A 137 42.49 0.51 -36.89
CA SER A 137 43.66 1.40 -36.80
C SER A 137 44.97 0.62 -36.66
N ALA A 138 44.97 -0.51 -35.92
CA ALA A 138 46.13 -1.37 -35.82
C ALA A 138 46.46 -2.04 -37.17
N VAL A 139 45.45 -2.49 -37.92
CA VAL A 139 45.63 -3.07 -39.25
C VAL A 139 46.16 -2.02 -40.25
N GLU A 140 45.58 -0.82 -40.27
CA GLU A 140 46.03 0.29 -41.13
C GLU A 140 47.49 0.70 -40.84
N SER A 141 47.96 0.53 -39.61
CA SER A 141 49.35 0.82 -39.24
C SER A 141 50.37 -0.24 -39.70
N HIS A 142 49.92 -1.40 -40.22
CA HIS A 142 50.76 -2.50 -40.67
C HIS A 142 50.64 -2.72 -42.18
N SER A 143 51.54 -2.11 -42.95
CA SER A 143 51.57 -2.12 -44.42
C SER A 143 51.78 -3.51 -45.08
N GLY A 144 52.08 -4.55 -44.30
CA GLY A 144 52.31 -5.90 -44.82
C GLY A 144 51.05 -6.76 -44.97
N LEU A 145 49.93 -6.37 -44.34
CA LEU A 145 48.70 -7.18 -44.31
C LEU A 145 47.83 -7.03 -45.56
N GLU A 146 47.99 -5.93 -46.31
CA GLU A 146 47.25 -5.68 -47.56
C GLU A 146 47.60 -6.66 -48.69
N ASN A 147 48.74 -7.36 -48.57
CA ASN A 147 49.19 -8.35 -49.55
C ASN A 147 48.57 -9.75 -49.33
N ILE A 148 47.77 -9.94 -48.28
CA ILE A 148 47.06 -11.20 -48.01
C ILE A 148 45.81 -11.24 -48.88
N GLU A 149 45.69 -12.26 -49.72
CA GLU A 149 44.56 -12.44 -50.63
C GLU A 149 43.23 -12.51 -49.86
N GLY A 150 42.25 -11.69 -50.26
CA GLY A 150 40.93 -11.60 -49.61
C GLY A 150 40.86 -10.78 -48.32
N PHE A 151 41.98 -10.28 -47.80
CA PHE A 151 42.02 -9.50 -46.57
C PHE A 151 41.36 -8.11 -46.72
N SER A 152 41.56 -7.47 -47.87
CA SER A 152 40.96 -6.18 -48.24
C SER A 152 39.44 -6.27 -48.30
N ASP A 153 38.91 -7.31 -48.95
CA ASP A 153 37.47 -7.56 -49.08
C ASP A 153 36.83 -7.84 -47.71
N TRP A 154 37.52 -8.59 -46.85
CA TRP A 154 37.05 -8.87 -45.50
C TRP A 154 36.97 -7.61 -44.64
N ILE A 155 37.96 -6.71 -44.71
CA ILE A 155 37.94 -5.41 -44.01
C ILE A 155 36.83 -4.52 -44.53
N GLU A 156 36.63 -4.46 -45.85
CA GLU A 156 35.58 -3.64 -46.43
C GLU A 156 34.20 -4.15 -46.03
N TRP A 157 34.00 -5.48 -46.04
CA TRP A 157 32.79 -6.12 -45.54
C TRP A 157 32.56 -5.80 -44.06
N SER A 158 33.57 -5.97 -43.21
CA SER A 158 33.44 -5.78 -41.77
C SER A 158 33.16 -4.31 -41.42
N ARG A 159 33.72 -3.35 -42.16
CA ARG A 159 33.40 -1.91 -42.04
C ARG A 159 31.95 -1.58 -42.37
N LYS A 160 31.28 -2.35 -43.23
CA LYS A 160 29.87 -2.13 -43.63
C LYS A 160 28.88 -2.84 -42.70
N VAL A 161 29.21 -4.04 -42.24
CA VAL A 161 28.29 -4.88 -41.44
C VAL A 161 28.23 -4.48 -39.96
N LEU A 162 29.36 -4.10 -39.37
CA LEU A 162 29.41 -3.75 -37.94
C LEU A 162 28.57 -2.52 -37.57
N PRO A 163 28.61 -1.40 -38.32
CA PRO A 163 27.74 -0.26 -38.05
C PRO A 163 26.26 -0.63 -38.13
N THR A 164 25.87 -1.45 -39.10
CA THR A 164 24.46 -1.86 -39.27
C THR A 164 23.99 -2.81 -38.16
N GLU A 165 24.83 -3.71 -37.66
CA GLU A 165 24.49 -4.54 -36.50
C GLU A 165 24.39 -3.74 -35.20
N VAL A 166 25.28 -2.76 -35.02
CA VAL A 166 25.25 -1.87 -33.86
C VAL A 166 24.03 -0.96 -33.92
N GLU A 167 23.72 -0.34 -35.06
CA GLU A 167 22.50 0.45 -35.23
C GLU A 167 21.24 -0.36 -34.94
N ARG A 168 21.15 -1.59 -35.47
CA ARG A 168 20.01 -2.50 -35.25
C ARG A 168 19.78 -2.86 -33.79
N ARG A 169 20.82 -2.86 -32.95
CA ARG A 169 20.71 -3.27 -31.53
C ARG A 169 20.75 -2.10 -30.56
N ALA A 170 21.58 -1.10 -30.82
CA ALA A 170 21.83 0.03 -29.94
C ALA A 170 20.75 1.11 -30.03
N VAL A 171 20.25 1.42 -31.24
CA VAL A 171 19.22 2.45 -31.42
C VAL A 171 17.91 2.07 -30.71
N PRO A 172 17.38 0.83 -30.84
CA PRO A 172 16.19 0.43 -30.09
C PRO A 172 16.40 0.39 -28.58
N ALA A 173 17.60 0.03 -28.11
CA ALA A 173 17.92 0.07 -26.67
C ALA A 173 17.90 1.51 -26.12
N LEU A 174 18.44 2.46 -26.87
CA LEU A 174 18.45 3.88 -26.51
C LEU A 174 17.03 4.48 -26.52
N GLN A 175 16.21 4.13 -27.52
CA GLN A 175 14.82 4.55 -27.60
C GLN A 175 13.99 4.01 -26.43
N ARG A 176 14.16 2.73 -26.08
CA ARG A 176 13.52 2.13 -24.90
C ARG A 176 13.96 2.82 -23.60
N HIS A 177 15.24 3.16 -23.48
CA HIS A 177 15.75 3.92 -22.33
C HIS A 177 15.07 5.30 -22.21
N GLN A 178 14.96 6.05 -23.32
CA GLN A 178 14.30 7.36 -23.35
C GLN A 178 12.82 7.26 -22.99
N ALA A 179 12.09 6.30 -23.58
CA ALA A 179 10.67 6.09 -23.28
C ALA A 179 10.45 5.77 -21.78
N LEU A 180 11.30 4.92 -21.19
CA LEU A 180 11.24 4.64 -19.75
C LEU A 180 11.57 5.89 -18.91
N ALA A 181 12.45 6.78 -19.39
CA ALA A 181 12.82 8.00 -18.66
C ALA A 181 11.64 8.96 -18.56
N GLU A 182 10.93 9.15 -19.67
CA GLU A 182 9.72 9.96 -19.74
C GLU A 182 8.63 9.40 -18.80
N ILE A 183 8.41 8.08 -18.84
CA ILE A 183 7.46 7.41 -17.95
C ILE A 183 7.82 7.60 -16.48
N ILE A 184 9.10 7.45 -16.10
CA ILE A 184 9.55 7.67 -14.72
C ILE A 184 9.35 9.13 -14.30
N ALA A 185 9.62 10.09 -15.20
CA ALA A 185 9.39 11.50 -14.93
C ALA A 185 7.90 11.82 -14.70
N GLU A 186 7.01 11.25 -15.52
CA GLU A 186 5.55 11.36 -15.35
C GLU A 186 5.11 10.73 -14.01
N LEU A 187 5.62 9.53 -13.67
CA LEU A 187 5.32 8.85 -12.41
C LEU A 187 5.75 9.67 -11.17
N LYS A 188 6.91 10.33 -11.23
CA LYS A 188 7.42 11.18 -10.14
C LYS A 188 6.60 12.46 -9.93
N GLN A 189 5.82 12.88 -10.93
CA GLN A 189 4.95 14.06 -10.85
C GLN A 189 3.51 13.72 -10.43
N LEU A 190 3.15 12.43 -10.34
CA LEU A 190 1.82 12.04 -9.88
C LEU A 190 1.59 12.41 -8.42
N ASP A 191 0.44 13.01 -8.15
CA ASP A 191 -0.03 13.26 -6.80
C ASP A 191 -0.71 11.98 -6.26
N PRO A 192 -0.13 11.31 -5.24
CA PRO A 192 -0.70 10.08 -4.69
C PRO A 192 -2.04 10.30 -3.97
N SER A 193 -2.44 11.55 -3.70
CA SER A 193 -3.75 11.87 -3.15
C SER A 193 -4.88 11.80 -4.19
N ASP A 194 -4.56 11.93 -5.48
CA ASP A 194 -5.51 11.80 -6.58
C ASP A 194 -5.61 10.33 -7.01
N ALA A 195 -6.57 9.62 -6.39
CA ALA A 195 -6.76 8.19 -6.58
C ALA A 195 -7.14 7.82 -8.02
N GLU A 196 -8.00 8.61 -8.66
CA GLU A 196 -8.52 8.35 -10.01
C GLU A 196 -7.38 8.47 -11.01
N ARG A 197 -6.66 9.59 -10.97
CA ARG A 197 -5.52 9.84 -11.85
C ARG A 197 -4.41 8.82 -11.68
N CYS A 198 -4.11 8.40 -10.45
CA CYS A 198 -3.11 7.36 -10.20
C CYS A 198 -3.51 6.02 -10.80
N ASN A 199 -4.76 5.59 -10.61
CA ASN A 199 -5.25 4.31 -11.12
C ASN A 199 -5.28 4.30 -12.66
N ASP A 200 -5.79 5.36 -13.27
CA ASP A 200 -5.83 5.49 -14.72
C ASP A 200 -4.43 5.49 -15.32
N PHE A 201 -3.49 6.24 -14.70
CA PHE A 201 -2.12 6.27 -15.17
C PHE A 201 -1.46 4.89 -15.07
N LEU A 202 -1.59 4.20 -13.94
CA LEU A 202 -1.03 2.86 -13.75
C LEU A 202 -1.65 1.82 -14.71
N TYR A 203 -2.94 1.95 -15.01
CA TYR A 203 -3.60 1.12 -16.02
C TYR A 203 -3.00 1.34 -17.41
N HIS A 204 -2.87 2.60 -17.84
CA HIS A 204 -2.29 2.95 -19.13
C HIS A 204 -0.79 2.65 -19.23
N LEU A 205 -0.05 2.75 -18.12
CA LEU A 205 1.35 2.36 -18.03
C LEU A 205 1.55 0.91 -18.45
N SER A 206 0.70 0.00 -17.96
CA SER A 206 0.78 -1.42 -18.30
C SER A 206 0.65 -1.69 -19.81
N LEU A 207 -0.12 -0.85 -20.51
CA LEU A 207 -0.29 -0.91 -21.97
C LEU A 207 0.94 -0.33 -22.69
N ARG A 208 1.45 0.82 -22.22
CA ARG A 208 2.65 1.47 -22.79
C ARG A 208 3.91 0.61 -22.66
N ILE A 209 4.11 -0.05 -21.52
CA ILE A 209 5.25 -0.94 -21.30
C ILE A 209 5.20 -2.13 -22.29
N ARG A 210 4.02 -2.72 -22.50
CA ARG A 210 3.86 -3.83 -23.48
C ARG A 210 4.14 -3.41 -24.92
N GLN A 211 3.87 -2.16 -25.29
CA GLN A 211 4.16 -1.63 -26.62
C GLN A 211 5.63 -1.27 -26.83
N SER A 212 6.39 -1.08 -25.75
CA SER A 212 7.81 -0.71 -25.76
C SER A 212 8.75 -1.89 -25.45
N SER A 213 8.19 -3.07 -25.14
CA SER A 213 8.89 -4.35 -24.95
C SER A 213 9.23 -5.00 -26.28
#